data_AF-A0A975AXG5-F1
#
_entry.id   AF-A0A975AXG5-F1
#
_cell.length_a   1.000
_cell.length_b   1.000
_cell.length_c   1.000
_cell.angle_alpha   90.00
_cell.angle_beta   90.00
_cell.angle_gamma   90.00
#
_symmetry.space_group_name_H-M   'P 1'
#
loop_
_entity.id
_entity.type
_entity.pdbx_description
1 polymer ?
#
loop_
_entity_poly.entity_id
_entity_poly.type
_entity_poly.pdbx_seq_one_letter_code
_entity_poly.pdbx_strand_id
1 'polypeptide(L)'
;MYGTLFLIIVVAVVAVIFGIQNNLPITVNFMFWSFKCSEAMVIVVSILLGLLLGFLFSFPMIHRRSKKIKGLSNDLKDSTNSFKYEEKSKKDT
;
A
#
# COMPACT_ATOMS: atom_id res chain seq x y z
N MET A 1 -35.73 -10.58 13.85
CA MET A 1 -35.14 -9.36 14.47
C MET A 1 -34.42 -9.63 15.79
N TYR A 2 -34.97 -10.46 16.70
CA TYR A 2 -34.31 -10.79 17.98
C TYR A 2 -33.02 -11.63 17.86
N GLY A 3 -32.95 -12.54 16.88
CA GLY A 3 -31.75 -13.36 16.66
C GLY A 3 -30.50 -12.54 16.29
N THR A 4 -30.67 -11.48 15.50
CA THR A 4 -29.57 -10.57 15.14
C THR A 4 -29.07 -9.79 16.36
N LEU A 5 -29.99 -9.30 17.21
CA LEU A 5 -29.65 -8.62 18.47
C LEU A 5 -28.90 -9.53 19.43
N PHE A 6 -29.34 -10.78 19.58
CA PHE A 6 -28.65 -11.78 20.40
C PHE A 6 -27.24 -12.07 19.88
N LEU A 7 -27.07 -12.24 18.56
CA LEU A 7 -25.77 -12.48 17.93
C LEU A 7 -24.82 -11.29 18.15
N ILE A 8 -25.31 -10.06 17.99
CA ILE A 8 -24.52 -8.84 18.24
C ILE A 8 -24.05 -8.78 19.70
N ILE A 9 -24.92 -9.08 20.66
CA ILE A 9 -24.57 -9.08 22.09
C ILE A 9 -23.51 -10.14 22.38
N VAL A 10 -23.67 -11.35 21.83
CA VAL A 10 -22.70 -12.44 22.00
C VAL A 10 -21.34 -12.04 21.42
N VAL A 11 -21.30 -11.47 20.21
CA VAL A 11 -20.06 -11.01 19.58
C VAL A 11 -19.41 -9.86 20.37
N ALA A 12 -20.21 -8.93 20.90
CA ALA A 12 -19.71 -7.84 21.72
C ALA A 12 -19.07 -8.35 23.02
N VAL A 13 -19.71 -9.31 23.70
CA VAL A 13 -19.16 -9.93 24.91
C VAL A 13 -17.85 -10.66 24.61
N VAL A 14 -17.80 -11.43 23.51
CA VAL A 14 -16.57 -12.12 23.07
C VAL A 14 -15.46 -11.12 22.75
N ALA A 15 -15.75 -10.01 22.08
CA ALA A 15 -14.77 -8.97 21.77
C ALA A 15 -14.20 -8.29 23.03
N VAL A 16 -15.05 -8.02 24.03
CA VAL A 16 -14.62 -7.46 25.33
C VAL A 16 -13.72 -8.46 26.07
N ILE A 17 -14.13 -9.73 26.13
CA ILE A 17 -13.32 -10.80 26.74
C ILE A 17 -11.98 -10.94 26.02
N PHE A 18 -11.98 -10.93 24.69
CA PHE A 18 -10.77 -10.97 23.88
C PHE A 18 -9.85 -9.79 24.18
N GLY A 19 -10.39 -8.57 24.30
CA GLY A 19 -9.62 -7.38 24.66
C GLY A 19 -8.99 -7.48 26.05
N ILE A 20 -9.72 -8.02 27.04
CA ILE A 20 -9.21 -8.22 28.41
C ILE A 20 -8.15 -9.34 28.46
N GLN A 21 -8.38 -10.44 27.75
CA GLN A 21 -7.45 -11.58 27.72
C GLN A 21 -6.17 -11.28 26.93
N ASN A 22 -6.25 -10.52 25.84
CA ASN A 22 -5.12 -10.03 25.06
C ASN A 22 -4.55 -8.71 25.60
N ASN A 23 -4.87 -8.38 26.86
CA ASN A 23 -4.32 -7.21 27.55
C ASN A 23 -3.04 -7.53 28.32
N LEU A 24 -2.41 -8.70 28.09
CA LEU A 24 -1.10 -8.98 28.64
C LEU A 24 -0.13 -7.91 28.11
N PRO A 25 0.40 -7.03 28.99
CA PRO A 25 1.26 -5.95 28.56
C PRO A 25 2.62 -6.54 28.19
N ILE A 26 2.90 -6.64 26.89
CA ILE A 26 4.21 -7.02 26.40
C ILE A 26 5.14 -5.82 26.56
N THR A 27 6.30 -6.07 27.15
CA THR A 27 7.37 -5.07 27.21
C THR A 27 8.21 -5.20 25.94
N VAL A 28 8.09 -4.22 25.05
CA VAL A 28 8.93 -4.12 23.86
C VAL A 28 10.22 -3.42 24.25
N ASN A 29 11.32 -4.16 24.23
CA ASN A 29 12.67 -3.62 24.43
C ASN A 29 13.29 -3.31 23.07
N PHE A 30 13.51 -2.03 22.79
CA PHE A 30 14.16 -1.55 21.59
C PHE A 30 15.46 -0.83 21.94
N MET A 31 16.58 -1.55 21.87
CA MET A 31 17.93 -1.06 22.17
C MET A 31 18.04 -0.41 23.56
N PHE A 32 17.81 0.91 23.70
CA PHE A 32 17.83 1.63 24.99
C PHE A 32 16.44 2.00 25.54
N TRP A 33 15.37 1.60 24.86
CA TRP A 33 14.01 2.05 25.14
C TRP A 33 13.12 0.85 25.46
N SER A 34 12.29 0.94 26.51
CA SER A 34 11.39 -0.14 26.93
C SER A 34 9.97 0.40 27.15
N PHE A 35 8.98 -0.10 26.39
CA PHE A 35 7.57 0.32 26.49
C PHE A 35 6.68 -0.85 26.80
N LYS A 36 5.67 -0.62 27.64
CA LYS A 36 4.58 -1.56 27.88
C LYS A 36 3.43 -1.21 26.95
N CYS A 37 3.12 -2.10 26.02
CA CYS A 37 2.01 -1.94 25.08
C CYS A 37 1.18 -3.23 25.03
N SER A 38 -0.10 -3.12 24.68
CA SER A 38 -0.92 -4.30 24.36
C SER A 38 -0.41 -4.98 23.09
N GLU A 39 -0.56 -6.31 22.99
CA GLU A 39 -0.12 -7.12 21.84
C GLU A 39 -0.64 -6.57 20.50
N ALA A 40 -1.93 -6.20 20.48
CA ALA A 40 -2.57 -5.65 19.29
C ALA A 40 -1.94 -4.32 18.85
N MET A 41 -1.52 -3.49 19.81
CA MET A 41 -0.92 -2.17 19.55
C MET A 41 0.42 -2.32 18.84
N VAL A 42 1.24 -3.30 19.24
CA VAL A 42 2.54 -3.59 18.62
C VAL A 42 2.36 -4.01 17.16
N ILE A 43 1.38 -4.88 16.89
CA ILE A 43 1.09 -5.36 15.52
C ILE A 43 0.63 -4.20 14.64
N VAL A 44 -0.31 -3.38 15.12
CA VAL A 44 -0.83 -2.23 14.36
C VAL A 44 0.28 -1.24 14.04
N VAL A 45 1.12 -0.88 15.01
CA VAL A 45 2.25 0.04 14.80
C VAL A 45 3.27 -0.55 13.83
N SER A 46 3.57 -1.84 13.91
CA SER A 46 4.51 -2.52 13.02
C SER A 46 4.00 -2.52 11.56
N ILE A 47 2.71 -2.80 11.35
CA ILE A 47 2.08 -2.74 10.02
C ILE A 47 2.13 -1.31 9.48
N LEU A 48 1.78 -0.32 10.32
CA LEU A 48 1.77 1.07 9.92
C LEU A 48 3.16 1.56 9.51
N LEU A 49 4.20 1.18 10.26
CA LEU A 49 5.60 1.45 9.91
C LEU A 49 5.98 0.74 8.60
N GLY A 50 5.60 -0.52 8.42
CA GLY A 50 5.84 -1.26 7.18
C GLY A 50 5.20 -0.59 5.95
N LEU A 51 3.97 -0.10 6.08
CA LEU A 51 3.28 0.66 5.03
C LEU A 51 3.98 1.99 4.74
N LEU A 52 4.38 2.71 5.78
CA LEU A 52 5.07 4.00 5.65
C LEU A 52 6.42 3.83 4.93
N LEU A 53 7.19 2.82 5.34
CA LEU A 53 8.44 2.47 4.69
C LEU A 53 8.20 2.03 3.23
N GLY A 54 7.23 1.13 3.00
CA GLY A 54 6.88 0.67 1.66
C GLY A 54 6.47 1.82 0.72
N PHE A 55 5.73 2.81 1.24
CA PHE A 55 5.39 4.03 0.52
C PHE A 55 6.63 4.86 0.19
N LEU A 56 7.50 5.08 1.17
CA LEU A 56 8.72 5.87 0.99
C LEU A 56 9.67 5.22 -0.03
N PHE A 57 9.84 3.90 0.02
CA PHE A 57 10.63 3.14 -0.95
C PHE A 57 9.99 3.06 -2.35
N SER A 58 8.66 3.19 -2.45
CA SER A 58 7.96 3.20 -3.75
C SER A 58 8.15 4.51 -4.53
N PHE A 59 8.49 5.61 -3.85
CA PHE A 59 8.69 6.93 -4.45
C PHE A 59 9.75 6.95 -5.58
N PRO A 60 11.00 6.43 -5.38
CA PRO A 60 12.00 6.38 -6.46
C PRO A 60 11.60 5.42 -7.59
N MET A 61 10.84 4.36 -7.29
CA MET A 61 10.38 3.40 -8.30
C MET A 61 9.37 4.04 -9.26
N ILE A 62 8.43 4.84 -8.75
CA ILE A 62 7.46 5.58 -9.56
C ILE A 62 8.16 6.60 -10.47
N HIS A 63 9.17 7.31 -9.93
CA HIS A 63 9.89 8.32 -10.70
C HIS A 63 10.68 7.71 -11.88
N ARG A 64 11.30 6.54 -11.69
CA ARG A 64 11.97 5.79 -12.78
C ARG A 64 10.98 5.28 -13.83
N ARG A 65 9.80 4.82 -13.41
CA ARG A 65 8.74 4.36 -14.32
C ARG A 65 8.24 5.49 -15.21
N SER A 66 8.03 6.69 -14.66
CA SER A 66 7.56 7.85 -15.43
C SER A 66 8.55 8.28 -16.52
N LYS A 67 9.87 8.21 -16.25
CA LYS A 67 10.90 8.49 -17.26
C LYS A 67 10.91 7.46 -18.41
N LYS A 68 10.78 6.17 -18.11
CA LYS A 68 10.68 5.11 -19.14
C LYS A 68 9.43 5.29 -20.00
N ILE A 69 8.29 5.64 -19.41
CA ILE A 69 7.03 5.85 -20.14
C ILE A 69 7.16 7.04 -21.11
N LYS A 70 7.79 8.14 -20.70
CA LYS A 70 8.03 9.29 -21.58
C LYS A 70 8.98 8.96 -22.73
N GLY A 71 10.05 8.20 -22.47
CA GLY A 71 10.97 7.73 -23.52
C GLY A 71 10.24 6.87 -24.55
N LEU A 72 9.52 5.85 -24.10
CA LEU A 72 8.79 4.95 -24.99
C LEU A 72 7.71 5.69 -25.82
N SER A 73 7.03 6.68 -25.24
CA SER A 73 6.05 7.49 -25.96
C SER A 73 6.68 8.40 -27.03
N ASN A 74 7.92 8.85 -26.85
CA ASN A 74 8.63 9.65 -27.85
C ASN A 74 9.09 8.78 -29.02
N ASP A 75 9.65 7.60 -28.74
CA ASP A 75 10.06 6.64 -29.78
C ASP A 75 8.87 6.21 -30.66
N LEU A 76 7.69 6.03 -30.05
CA LEU A 76 6.45 5.74 -30.77
C LEU A 76 5.98 6.92 -31.65
N LYS A 77 6.15 8.16 -31.17
CA LYS A 77 5.81 9.37 -31.95
C LYS A 77 6.72 9.53 -33.17
N ASP A 78 8.02 9.30 -32.99
CA ASP A 78 9.00 9.42 -34.06
C ASP A 78 8.78 8.35 -35.14
N SER A 79 8.54 7.10 -34.72
CA SER A 79 8.17 6.01 -35.64
C SER A 79 6.86 6.32 -36.40
N THR A 80 5.85 6.87 -35.72
CA THR A 80 4.58 7.26 -36.37
C THR A 80 4.78 8.40 -37.37
N ASN A 81 5.60 9.40 -37.04
CA ASN A 81 5.91 10.50 -37.95
C ASN A 81 6.66 10.01 -39.20
N SER A 82 7.64 9.11 -39.06
CA SER A 82 8.36 8.55 -40.21
C SER A 82 7.43 7.80 -41.17
N PHE A 83 6.48 7.00 -40.66
CA PHE A 83 5.46 6.36 -41.51
C PHE A 83 4.57 7.39 -42.20
N LYS A 84 4.23 8.50 -41.53
CA LYS A 84 3.43 9.58 -42.10
C LYS A 84 4.16 10.33 -43.23
N TYR A 85 5.49 10.46 -43.15
CA TYR A 85 6.31 11.03 -44.22
C TYR A 85 6.43 10.10 -45.42
N GLU A 86 6.61 8.79 -45.20
CA GLU A 86 6.63 7.79 -46.28
C GLU A 86 5.29 7.71 -47.03
N GLU A 87 4.16 7.76 -46.31
CA GLU A 87 2.82 7.74 -46.94
C GLU A 87 2.55 9.00 -47.77
N LYS A 88 3.03 10.17 -47.31
CA LYS A 88 2.87 11.44 -48.04
C LYS A 88 3.73 11.47 -49.32
N SER A 89 4.97 10.99 -49.25
CA SER A 89 5.88 10.95 -50.40
C SER A 89 5.40 10.06 -51.53
N LYS A 90 4.64 8.98 -51.24
CA LYS A 90 4.03 8.11 -52.26
C LYS A 90 2.77 8.68 -52.90
N LYS A 91 2.18 9.72 -52.32
CA LYS A 91 0.95 10.37 -52.81
C LYS A 91 1.22 11.53 -53.76
N ASP A 92 2.43 12.09 -53.67
CA ASP A 92 2.89 13.23 -54.45
C ASP A 92 3.71 12.81 -55.70
N THR A 93 3.87 11.50 -55.95
CA THR A 93 4.45 10.89 -57.17
C THR A 93 3.37 10.13 -57.92
#